data_AF-A0A2R3ISV2-F1
#
_entry.id   AF-A0A2R3ISV2-F1
#
_cell.length_a   1.000
_cell.length_b   1.000
_cell.length_c   1.000
_cell.angle_alpha   90.00
_cell.angle_beta   90.00
_cell.angle_gamma   90.00
#
_symmetry.space_group_name_H-M   'P 1'
#
loop_
_entity.id
_entity.type
_entity.pdbx_description
1 polymer ?
#
loop_
_entity_poly.entity_id
_entity_poly.type
_entity_poly.pdbx_seq_one_letter_code
_entity_poly.pdbx_strand_id
1 'polypeptide(L)'
;MHNLESDTLKLGIFHPHDSLSQALIAAALQRQAEVSALQSDLNSLQARPGLRCKPASLESSIAVSQAAAGLDVLFAPLSDYSAETLPPICAALIDGALRAEVPRLFLLGHWRWLVEPRDTAEEQLGAGLERSLTVSGLEWTLVETPALPSGLRIDDFSRAGDESRVDALRVLSCAEALLDEIHLRLHSRQCMRLMP
;
A
#
# COMPACT_ATOMS: atom_id res chain seq x y z
N MET A 1 -22.56 -29.29 -9.40
CA MET A 1 -22.46 -28.16 -8.45
C MET A 1 -21.04 -27.64 -8.54
N HIS A 2 -20.82 -26.59 -9.33
CA HIS A 2 -19.55 -25.88 -9.36
C HIS A 2 -19.63 -24.84 -8.25
N ASN A 3 -18.90 -25.03 -7.16
CA ASN A 3 -18.63 -23.94 -6.24
C ASN A 3 -17.73 -22.97 -7.04
N LEU A 4 -18.34 -21.92 -7.58
CA LEU A 4 -17.62 -20.71 -7.96
C LEU A 4 -17.22 -20.00 -6.67
N GLU A 5 -16.24 -20.57 -5.96
CA GLU A 5 -15.43 -19.79 -5.02
C GLU A 5 -14.75 -18.74 -5.89
N SER A 6 -15.36 -17.55 -5.98
CA SER A 6 -14.64 -16.39 -6.47
C SER A 6 -13.51 -16.18 -5.47
N ASP A 7 -12.29 -16.45 -5.90
CA ASP A 7 -11.10 -16.25 -5.08
C ASP A 7 -11.12 -14.80 -4.61
N THR A 8 -11.53 -14.60 -3.36
CA THR A 8 -11.86 -13.28 -2.85
C THR A 8 -10.54 -12.62 -2.54
N LEU A 9 -10.19 -11.59 -3.30
CA LEU A 9 -8.92 -10.88 -3.20
C LEU A 9 -8.61 -10.49 -1.74
N LYS A 10 -7.45 -10.93 -1.23
CA LYS A 10 -6.98 -10.67 0.13
C LYS A 10 -5.90 -9.60 0.13
N LEU A 11 -6.26 -8.43 0.63
CA LEU A 11 -5.42 -7.23 0.64
C LEU A 11 -4.81 -7.03 2.03
N GLY A 12 -3.51 -6.74 2.09
CA GLY A 12 -2.85 -6.25 3.29
C GLY A 12 -2.46 -4.79 3.16
N ILE A 13 -2.73 -3.96 4.16
CA ILE A 13 -2.30 -2.56 4.17
C ILE A 13 -1.54 -2.29 5.47
N PHE A 14 -0.26 -1.95 5.38
CA PHE A 14 0.56 -1.58 6.53
C PHE A 14 0.20 -0.20 7.07
N HIS A 15 0.15 -0.06 8.40
CA HIS A 15 -0.06 1.21 9.11
C HIS A 15 -1.09 2.15 8.45
N PRO A 16 -2.34 1.69 8.22
CA PRO A 16 -3.29 2.38 7.34
C PRO A 16 -3.93 3.61 8.01
N HIS A 17 -3.13 4.60 8.42
CA HIS A 17 -3.59 5.79 9.14
C HIS A 17 -3.71 7.02 8.24
N ASP A 18 -3.03 7.02 7.10
CA ASP A 18 -3.12 8.07 6.11
C ASP A 18 -4.45 7.96 5.32
N SER A 19 -4.84 9.07 4.72
CA SER A 19 -6.12 9.18 4.04
C SER A 19 -6.23 8.29 2.81
N LEU A 20 -5.12 8.01 2.11
CA LEU A 20 -5.13 7.10 0.96
C LEU A 20 -5.36 5.65 1.41
N SER A 21 -4.71 5.21 2.49
CA SER A 21 -5.01 3.89 3.07
C SER A 21 -6.44 3.76 3.58
N GLN A 22 -6.98 4.79 4.22
CA GLN A 22 -8.38 4.79 4.66
C GLN A 22 -9.35 4.69 3.47
N ALA A 23 -9.05 5.37 2.36
CA ALA A 23 -9.81 5.26 1.11
C ALA A 23 -9.66 3.89 0.45
N LEU A 24 -8.45 3.31 0.45
CA LEU A 24 -8.19 1.94 -0.04
C LEU A 24 -9.01 0.91 0.71
N ILE A 25 -9.08 1.02 2.05
CA ILE A 25 -9.95 0.16 2.85
C ILE A 25 -11.41 0.35 2.43
N ALA A 26 -11.89 1.60 2.35
CA ALA A 26 -13.26 1.88 1.97
C ALA A 26 -13.63 1.30 0.59
N ALA A 27 -12.81 1.56 -0.43
CA ALA A 27 -13.02 1.09 -1.80
C ALA A 27 -12.92 -0.45 -1.90
N ALA A 28 -11.98 -1.07 -1.20
CA ALA A 28 -11.83 -2.53 -1.19
C ALA A 28 -13.02 -3.23 -0.52
N LEU A 29 -13.52 -2.70 0.60
CA LEU A 29 -14.72 -3.21 1.26
C LEU A 29 -15.97 -3.07 0.38
N GLN A 30 -16.09 -1.96 -0.38
CA GLN A 30 -17.18 -1.79 -1.35
C GLN A 30 -17.12 -2.83 -2.48
N ARG A 31 -15.92 -3.27 -2.88
CA ARG A 31 -15.68 -4.34 -3.86
C ARG A 31 -15.73 -5.76 -3.27
N GLN A 32 -16.17 -5.90 -2.01
CA GLN A 32 -16.27 -7.18 -1.28
C GLN A 32 -14.93 -7.93 -1.14
N ALA A 33 -13.80 -7.21 -1.20
CA ALA A 33 -12.49 -7.80 -0.96
C ALA A 33 -12.23 -7.99 0.54
N GLU A 34 -11.42 -8.99 0.90
CA GLU A 34 -10.98 -9.19 2.28
C GLU A 34 -9.80 -8.25 2.58
N VAL A 35 -9.96 -7.36 3.56
CA VAL A 35 -8.92 -6.39 3.91
C VAL A 35 -8.33 -6.71 5.27
N SER A 36 -7.00 -6.79 5.33
CA SER A 36 -6.22 -6.93 6.56
C SER A 36 -5.42 -5.64 6.82
N ALA A 37 -5.81 -4.89 7.85
CA ALA A 37 -4.99 -3.81 8.40
C ALA A 37 -3.82 -4.40 9.19
N LEU A 38 -2.61 -4.15 8.73
CA LEU A 38 -1.36 -4.66 9.31
C LEU A 38 -0.74 -3.56 10.17
N GLN A 39 -0.88 -3.65 11.49
CA GLN A 39 -0.46 -2.58 12.40
C GLN A 39 -0.10 -3.11 13.79
N SER A 40 0.69 -2.36 14.55
CA SER A 40 1.10 -2.73 15.91
C SER A 40 -0.03 -2.59 16.94
N ASP A 41 -0.79 -1.49 16.89
CA ASP A 41 -1.95 -1.26 17.74
C ASP A 41 -3.24 -1.68 17.04
N LEU A 42 -3.82 -2.81 17.47
CA LEU A 42 -5.07 -3.36 16.90
C LEU A 42 -6.32 -2.53 17.22
N ASN A 43 -6.25 -1.62 18.19
CA ASN A 43 -7.40 -0.80 18.62
C ASN A 43 -7.46 0.57 17.93
N SER A 44 -6.43 0.92 17.16
CA SER A 44 -6.35 2.21 16.45
C SER A 44 -7.37 2.35 15.32
N LEU A 45 -7.94 1.24 14.85
CA LEU A 45 -9.02 1.20 13.87
C LEU A 45 -10.30 0.66 14.50
N GLN A 46 -11.42 1.25 14.11
CA GLN A 46 -12.73 0.76 14.51
C GLN A 46 -13.04 -0.54 13.76
N ALA A 47 -13.44 -1.58 14.50
CA ALA A 47 -13.83 -2.86 13.91
C ALA A 47 -15.01 -2.71 12.94
N ARG A 48 -14.92 -3.36 11.77
CA ARG A 48 -15.92 -3.31 10.70
C ARG A 48 -16.06 -4.67 10.02
N PRO A 49 -17.24 -5.03 9.50
CA PRO A 49 -17.40 -6.22 8.67
C PRO A 49 -16.46 -6.17 7.46
N GLY A 50 -15.75 -7.28 7.18
CA GLY A 50 -14.80 -7.38 6.07
C GLY A 50 -13.39 -6.82 6.35
N LEU A 51 -13.19 -6.09 7.46
CA LEU A 51 -11.89 -5.58 7.90
C LEU A 51 -11.35 -6.44 9.04
N ARG A 52 -10.17 -7.03 8.85
CA ARG A 52 -9.40 -7.74 9.87
C ARG A 52 -8.22 -6.87 10.31
N CYS A 53 -7.85 -6.92 11.59
CA CYS A 53 -6.60 -6.32 12.07
C CYS A 53 -5.62 -7.45 12.41
N LYS A 54 -4.38 -7.35 11.91
CA LYS A 54 -3.28 -8.27 12.24
C LYS A 54 -2.11 -7.48 12.84
N PRO A 55 -1.42 -8.02 13.85
CA PRO A 55 -0.20 -7.42 14.36
C PRO A 55 0.86 -7.43 13.26
N ALA A 56 1.52 -6.29 13.04
CA ALA A 56 2.56 -6.17 12.04
C ALA A 56 3.63 -5.14 12.42
N SER A 57 4.83 -5.36 11.90
CA SER A 57 5.98 -4.47 12.05
C SER A 57 6.80 -4.49 10.76
N LEU A 58 7.36 -3.33 10.41
CA LEU A 58 8.27 -3.15 9.26
C LEU A 58 9.75 -3.28 9.65
N GLU A 59 10.05 -3.62 10.92
CA GLU A 59 11.43 -3.69 11.44
C GLU A 59 12.24 -4.87 10.90
N SER A 60 11.58 -5.93 10.41
CA SER A 60 12.28 -7.11 9.86
C SER A 60 11.44 -7.86 8.83
N SER A 61 12.12 -8.53 7.90
CA SER A 61 11.47 -9.38 6.89
C SER A 61 10.69 -10.56 7.50
N ILE A 62 11.08 -11.04 8.68
CA ILE A 62 10.36 -12.10 9.40
C ILE A 62 9.00 -11.57 9.87
N ALA A 63 8.98 -10.39 10.50
CA ALA A 63 7.74 -9.78 10.98
C ALA A 63 6.80 -9.44 9.82
N VAL A 64 7.33 -8.87 8.73
CA VAL A 64 6.58 -8.61 7.49
C VAL A 64 5.99 -9.92 6.95
N SER A 65 6.79 -10.97 6.82
CA SER A 65 6.34 -12.27 6.27
C SER A 65 5.21 -12.89 7.10
N GLN A 66 5.31 -12.83 8.43
CA GLN A 66 4.26 -13.34 9.32
C GLN A 66 2.95 -12.58 9.17
N ALA A 67 3.01 -11.25 9.02
CA ALA A 67 1.82 -10.42 8.79
C ALA A 67 1.21 -10.64 7.40
N ALA A 68 2.08 -10.83 6.40
CA ALA A 68 1.74 -10.98 4.99
C ALA A 68 1.18 -12.37 4.61
N ALA A 69 1.36 -13.38 5.47
CA ALA A 69 0.98 -14.75 5.15
C ALA A 69 -0.51 -14.87 4.74
N GLY A 70 -0.72 -15.48 3.56
CA GLY A 70 -2.04 -15.74 2.99
C GLY A 70 -2.73 -14.52 2.37
N LEU A 71 -1.99 -13.46 2.05
CA LEU A 71 -2.47 -12.28 1.34
C LEU A 71 -2.00 -12.33 -0.12
N ASP A 72 -2.81 -11.77 -1.03
CA ASP A 72 -2.52 -11.73 -2.46
C ASP A 72 -1.78 -10.46 -2.85
N VAL A 73 -2.01 -9.37 -2.10
CA VAL A 73 -1.45 -8.05 -2.39
C VAL A 73 -1.10 -7.34 -1.09
N LEU A 74 0.05 -6.68 -1.07
CA LEU A 74 0.46 -5.79 0.02
C LEU A 74 0.53 -4.34 -0.45
N PHE A 75 0.00 -3.44 0.36
CA PHE A 75 0.19 -1.99 0.28
C PHE A 75 1.02 -1.53 1.47
N ALA A 76 2.12 -0.85 1.19
CA ALA A 76 2.96 -0.22 2.20
C ALA A 76 2.97 1.29 2.00
N PRO A 77 2.17 2.04 2.77
CA PRO A 77 2.25 3.49 2.86
C PRO A 77 3.57 3.87 3.54
N LEU A 78 4.39 4.59 2.80
CA LEU A 78 5.76 4.96 3.15
C LEU A 78 6.00 6.48 3.03
N SER A 79 4.96 7.28 2.76
CA SER A 79 5.05 8.73 2.56
C SER A 79 5.62 9.48 3.77
N ASP A 80 5.42 8.96 4.99
CA ASP A 80 5.89 9.58 6.23
C ASP A 80 7.36 9.27 6.57
N TYR A 81 8.01 8.39 5.80
CA TYR A 81 9.40 8.00 6.03
C TYR A 81 10.36 8.87 5.23
N SER A 82 11.52 9.20 5.81
CA SER A 82 12.58 9.92 5.12
C SER A 82 13.31 9.00 4.14
N ALA A 83 13.89 9.58 3.08
CA ALA A 83 14.64 8.85 2.06
C ALA A 83 15.75 7.95 2.64
N GLU A 84 16.38 8.35 3.74
CA GLU A 84 17.43 7.57 4.42
C GLU A 84 16.90 6.31 5.11
N THR A 85 15.64 6.33 5.57
CA THR A 85 15.00 5.22 6.28
C THR A 85 14.28 4.25 5.35
N LEU A 86 13.96 4.67 4.12
CA LEU A 86 13.22 3.87 3.15
C LEU A 86 13.96 2.58 2.71
N PRO A 87 15.26 2.59 2.34
CA PRO A 87 15.91 1.39 1.84
C PRO A 87 15.86 0.16 2.76
N PRO A 88 16.16 0.25 4.07
CA PRO A 88 16.03 -0.91 4.96
C PRO A 88 14.57 -1.39 5.11
N ILE A 89 13.61 -0.47 5.12
CA ILE A 89 12.18 -0.81 5.19
C ILE A 89 11.72 -1.52 3.91
N CYS A 90 12.09 -0.99 2.75
CA CYS A 90 11.81 -1.60 1.46
C CYS A 90 12.46 -2.98 1.33
N ALA A 91 13.69 -3.16 1.81
CA ALA A 91 14.34 -4.46 1.84
C ALA A 91 13.56 -5.46 2.71
N ALA A 92 13.14 -5.05 3.92
CA ALA A 92 12.32 -5.89 4.78
C ALA A 92 10.96 -6.25 4.15
N LEU A 93 10.33 -5.30 3.45
CA LEU A 93 9.07 -5.49 2.71
C LEU A 93 9.23 -6.48 1.55
N ILE A 94 10.27 -6.31 0.74
CA ILE A 94 10.58 -7.17 -0.42
C ILE A 94 10.86 -8.60 0.07
N ASP A 95 11.79 -8.76 1.01
CA ASP A 95 12.17 -10.07 1.53
C ASP A 95 10.99 -10.74 2.26
N GLY A 96 10.21 -9.95 3.01
CA GLY A 96 9.05 -10.45 3.73
C GLY A 96 7.93 -10.90 2.79
N ALA A 97 7.66 -10.13 1.73
CA ALA A 97 6.69 -10.47 0.71
C ALA A 97 7.10 -11.74 -0.05
N LEU A 98 8.38 -11.85 -0.45
CA LEU A 98 8.92 -13.06 -1.09
C LEU A 98 8.77 -14.29 -0.19
N ARG A 99 9.11 -14.17 1.10
CA ARG A 99 9.00 -15.27 2.07
C ARG A 99 7.57 -15.70 2.34
N ALA A 100 6.62 -14.76 2.29
CA ALA A 100 5.20 -15.04 2.44
C ALA A 100 4.53 -15.43 1.11
N GLU A 101 5.30 -15.52 0.02
CA GLU A 101 4.83 -15.83 -1.33
C GLU A 101 3.74 -14.86 -1.83
N VAL A 102 3.77 -13.60 -1.36
CA VAL A 102 2.85 -12.57 -1.85
C VAL A 102 3.30 -12.16 -3.25
N PRO A 103 2.47 -12.35 -4.28
CA PRO A 103 2.87 -12.09 -5.66
C PRO A 103 3.04 -10.59 -5.96
N ARG A 104 2.30 -9.72 -5.25
CA ARG A 104 2.19 -8.30 -5.60
C ARG A 104 2.42 -7.34 -4.42
N LEU A 105 3.25 -6.33 -4.65
CA LEU A 105 3.65 -5.33 -3.65
C LEU A 105 3.52 -3.89 -4.16
N PHE A 106 2.80 -3.04 -3.46
CA PHE A 106 2.70 -1.61 -3.73
C PHE A 106 3.42 -0.81 -2.65
N LEU A 107 4.35 0.04 -3.06
CA LEU A 107 5.10 0.94 -2.18
C LEU A 107 4.61 2.37 -2.45
N LEU A 108 3.82 2.93 -1.54
CA LEU A 108 3.22 4.26 -1.71
C LEU A 108 4.08 5.29 -1.01
N GLY A 109 4.57 6.30 -1.71
CA GLY A 109 5.49 7.26 -1.12
C GLY A 109 5.85 8.39 -2.05
N HIS A 110 6.87 9.15 -1.64
CA HIS A 110 7.47 10.19 -2.46
C HIS A 110 8.79 9.67 -3.02
N TRP A 111 8.79 9.33 -4.30
CA TRP A 111 9.89 8.70 -5.03
C TRP A 111 10.64 9.69 -5.91
N ARG A 112 10.33 10.99 -5.85
CA ARG A 112 11.00 12.02 -6.67
C ARG A 112 12.53 12.00 -6.52
N TRP A 113 13.04 11.68 -5.33
CA TRP A 113 14.48 11.57 -5.05
C TRP A 113 15.16 10.39 -5.78
N LEU A 114 14.42 9.40 -6.28
CA LEU A 114 14.97 8.35 -7.15
C LEU A 114 15.24 8.87 -8.57
N VAL A 115 14.44 9.84 -9.03
CA VAL A 115 14.55 10.40 -10.39
C VAL A 115 15.46 11.63 -10.41
N GLU A 116 15.33 12.49 -9.40
CA GLU A 116 16.06 13.75 -9.25
C GLU A 116 16.74 13.78 -7.87
N PRO A 117 17.84 13.02 -7.68
CA PRO A 117 18.58 13.01 -6.43
C PRO A 117 19.22 14.38 -6.18
N ARG A 118 19.16 14.85 -4.94
CA ARG A 118 19.68 16.17 -4.52
C ARG A 118 21.19 16.16 -4.28
N ASP A 119 21.73 15.01 -3.88
CA ASP A 119 23.14 14.81 -3.60
C ASP A 119 23.60 13.38 -3.92
N THR A 120 24.89 13.13 -3.76
CA THR A 120 25.51 11.81 -4.00
C THR A 120 25.04 10.75 -3.00
N ALA A 121 24.54 11.14 -1.81
CA ALA A 121 24.02 10.17 -0.84
C ALA A 121 22.66 9.62 -1.31
N GLU A 122 21.76 10.49 -1.77
CA GLU A 122 20.48 10.08 -2.37
C GLU A 122 20.67 9.22 -3.63
N GLU A 123 21.65 9.57 -4.47
CA GLU A 123 22.01 8.76 -5.63
C GLU A 123 22.44 7.33 -5.24
N GLN A 124 23.25 7.19 -4.19
CA GLN A 124 23.67 5.89 -3.67
C GLN A 124 22.51 5.11 -3.05
N LEU A 125 21.64 5.77 -2.29
CA LEU A 125 20.44 5.15 -1.71
C LEU A 125 19.49 4.67 -2.80
N GLY A 126 19.29 5.48 -3.84
CA GLY A 126 18.44 5.17 -4.98
C GLY A 126 18.95 3.97 -5.77
N ALA A 127 20.24 3.96 -6.11
CA ALA A 127 20.88 2.82 -6.77
C ALA A 127 20.80 1.52 -5.94
N GLY A 128 20.85 1.63 -4.61
CA GLY A 128 20.65 0.50 -3.70
C GLY A 128 19.22 -0.05 -3.76
N LEU A 129 18.22 0.82 -3.67
CA LEU A 129 16.81 0.44 -3.73
C LEU A 129 16.43 -0.16 -5.10
N GLU A 130 16.85 0.48 -6.19
CA GLU A 130 16.61 0.00 -7.56
C GLU A 130 17.19 -1.40 -7.78
N ARG A 131 18.39 -1.66 -7.25
CA ARG A 131 19.01 -2.99 -7.32
C ARG A 131 18.20 -4.03 -6.56
N SER A 132 17.77 -3.73 -5.34
CA SER A 132 16.94 -4.63 -4.54
C SER A 132 15.62 -4.96 -5.25
N LEU A 133 14.94 -3.95 -5.80
CA LEU A 133 13.71 -4.11 -6.57
C LEU A 133 13.93 -4.96 -7.83
N THR A 134 15.02 -4.74 -8.56
CA THR A 134 15.37 -5.48 -9.78
C THR A 134 15.67 -6.95 -9.48
N VAL A 135 16.44 -7.23 -8.43
CA VAL A 135 16.87 -8.59 -8.06
C VAL A 135 15.73 -9.41 -7.43
N SER A 136 14.77 -8.75 -6.77
CA SER A 136 13.69 -9.43 -6.04
C SER A 136 12.82 -10.37 -6.88
N GLY A 137 12.62 -10.08 -8.17
CA GLY A 137 11.69 -10.82 -9.02
C GLY A 137 10.20 -10.61 -8.71
N LEU A 138 9.83 -9.82 -7.68
CA LEU A 138 8.44 -9.51 -7.34
C LEU A 138 7.75 -8.66 -8.41
N GLU A 139 6.41 -8.73 -8.46
CA GLU A 139 5.59 -7.72 -9.14
C GLU A 139 5.36 -6.55 -8.19
N TRP A 140 6.34 -5.65 -8.14
CA TRP A 140 6.23 -4.42 -7.34
C TRP A 140 5.73 -3.25 -8.18
N THR A 141 5.06 -2.28 -7.55
CA THR A 141 4.73 -0.99 -8.14
C THR A 141 5.11 0.11 -7.15
N LEU A 142 5.99 1.03 -7.58
CA LEU A 142 6.25 2.26 -6.84
C LEU A 142 5.11 3.22 -7.15
N VAL A 143 4.45 3.76 -6.14
CA VAL A 143 3.34 4.70 -6.31
C VAL A 143 3.78 6.05 -5.78
N GLU A 144 3.96 7.02 -6.68
CA GLU A 144 4.16 8.41 -6.31
C GLU A 144 2.82 8.97 -5.81
N THR A 145 2.74 9.16 -4.49
CA THR A 145 1.54 9.68 -3.84
C THR A 145 1.45 11.20 -4.03
N PRO A 146 0.36 11.75 -4.60
CA PRO A 146 0.17 13.19 -4.73
C PRO A 146 -0.03 13.82 -3.35
N ALA A 147 -0.02 15.15 -3.29
CA ALA A 147 -0.42 15.87 -2.10
C ALA A 147 -1.92 15.65 -1.87
N LEU A 148 -2.24 14.72 -0.97
CA LEU A 148 -3.60 14.35 -0.60
C LEU A 148 -4.00 15.02 0.73
N PRO A 149 -5.28 15.36 0.91
CA PRO A 149 -5.80 15.85 2.17
C PRO A 149 -5.58 14.81 3.27
N SER A 150 -5.09 15.24 4.43
CA SER A 150 -4.85 14.39 5.59
C SER A 150 -6.07 14.33 6.50
N GLY A 151 -6.20 13.25 7.29
CA GLY A 151 -7.19 13.15 8.37
C GLY A 151 -8.54 12.56 7.97
N LEU A 152 -8.73 12.23 6.68
CA LEU A 152 -9.90 11.47 6.23
C LEU A 152 -9.88 10.05 6.79
N ARG A 153 -11.04 9.58 7.23
CA ARG A 153 -11.30 8.25 7.79
C ARG A 153 -12.22 7.46 6.85
N ILE A 154 -12.29 6.14 7.03
CA ILE A 154 -13.16 5.25 6.23
C ILE A 154 -14.61 5.77 6.11
N ASP A 155 -15.17 6.36 7.17
CA ASP A 155 -16.56 6.89 7.18
C ASP A 155 -16.79 8.07 6.25
N ASP A 156 -15.75 8.86 5.98
CA ASP A 156 -15.83 10.06 5.13
C ASP A 156 -16.09 9.67 3.65
N PHE A 157 -15.70 8.45 3.26
CA PHE A 157 -15.96 7.88 1.93
C PHE A 157 -17.33 7.22 1.80
N SER A 158 -18.12 7.18 2.88
CA SER A 158 -19.45 6.57 2.91
C SER A 158 -20.59 7.60 2.90
N ARG A 159 -20.32 8.88 3.19
CA ARG A 159 -21.34 9.93 3.39
C ARG A 159 -21.29 10.99 2.30
N ALA A 160 -22.46 11.35 1.78
CA ALA A 160 -22.64 12.48 0.87
C ALA A 160 -22.83 13.79 1.67
N GLY A 161 -21.88 14.73 1.60
CA GLY A 161 -21.99 16.08 2.17
C GLY A 161 -20.91 17.06 1.66
N ASP A 162 -21.29 18.33 1.46
CA ASP A 162 -20.98 19.14 0.27
C ASP A 162 -19.53 19.60 -0.04
N GLU A 163 -18.59 19.76 0.91
CA GLU A 163 -17.23 20.27 0.61
C GLU A 163 -16.09 19.27 0.87
N SER A 164 -16.13 18.56 2.01
CA SER A 164 -15.25 17.41 2.30
C SER A 164 -15.37 16.31 1.22
N ARG A 165 -16.50 16.27 0.50
CA ARG A 165 -16.73 15.34 -0.60
C ARG A 165 -15.77 15.52 -1.76
N VAL A 166 -15.34 16.73 -2.12
CA VAL A 166 -14.43 16.90 -3.28
C VAL A 166 -13.08 16.25 -2.97
N ASP A 167 -12.55 16.55 -1.79
CA ASP A 167 -11.30 15.98 -1.29
C ASP A 167 -11.39 14.47 -1.05
N ALA A 168 -12.48 13.99 -0.44
CA ALA A 168 -12.74 12.57 -0.27
C ALA A 168 -12.90 11.83 -1.62
N LEU A 169 -13.58 12.42 -2.60
CA LEU A 169 -13.70 11.84 -3.93
C LEU A 169 -12.35 11.74 -4.64
N ARG A 170 -11.50 12.77 -4.53
CA ARG A 170 -10.16 12.75 -5.14
C ARG A 170 -9.29 11.63 -4.56
N VAL A 171 -9.29 11.49 -3.23
CA VAL A 171 -8.56 10.40 -2.56
C VAL A 171 -9.18 9.04 -2.90
N LEU A 172 -10.51 8.96 -2.99
CA LEU A 172 -11.20 7.73 -3.38
C LEU A 172 -10.86 7.32 -4.83
N SER A 173 -10.84 8.24 -5.78
CA SER A 173 -10.43 7.96 -7.16
C SER A 173 -8.99 7.47 -7.24
N CYS A 174 -8.09 8.02 -6.42
CA CYS A 174 -6.71 7.50 -6.29
C CYS A 174 -6.70 6.05 -5.76
N ALA A 175 -7.51 5.74 -4.75
CA ALA A 175 -7.64 4.39 -4.21
C ALA A 175 -8.26 3.42 -5.21
N GLU A 176 -9.29 3.82 -5.95
CA GLU A 176 -9.90 3.01 -7.01
C GLU A 176 -8.91 2.71 -8.13
N ALA A 177 -8.12 3.71 -8.56
CA ALA A 177 -7.06 3.52 -9.56
C ALA A 177 -6.01 2.50 -9.09
N LEU A 178 -5.65 2.50 -7.80
CA LEU A 178 -4.75 1.49 -7.23
C LEU A 178 -5.36 0.10 -7.24
N LEU A 179 -6.64 -0.04 -6.89
CA LEU A 179 -7.35 -1.33 -6.92
C LEU A 179 -7.55 -1.84 -8.36
N ASP A 180 -7.73 -0.95 -9.34
CA ASP A 180 -7.79 -1.29 -10.75
C ASP A 180 -6.42 -1.75 -11.26
N GLU A 181 -5.34 -1.09 -10.83
CA GLU A 181 -3.97 -1.47 -11.16
C GLU A 181 -3.65 -2.89 -10.68
N ILE A 182 -4.21 -3.37 -9.56
CA ILE A 182 -4.11 -4.79 -9.10
C ILE A 182 -4.52 -5.79 -10.20
N HIS A 183 -5.52 -5.44 -11.00
CA HIS A 183 -6.05 -6.32 -12.04
C HIS A 183 -5.37 -6.05 -13.38
N LEU A 184 -5.13 -4.78 -13.72
CA LEU A 184 -4.63 -4.37 -15.03
C LEU A 184 -3.13 -4.60 -15.21
N ARG A 185 -2.33 -4.57 -14.12
CA ARG A 185 -0.87 -4.79 -14.12
C ARG A 185 -0.12 -3.89 -15.12
N LEU A 186 -0.61 -2.68 -15.38
CA LEU A 186 -0.01 -1.76 -16.37
C LEU A 186 1.34 -1.23 -15.91
N HIS A 187 1.53 -1.12 -14.58
CA HIS A 187 2.72 -0.54 -13.97
C HIS A 187 3.52 -1.57 -13.14
N SER A 188 3.53 -2.83 -13.59
CA SER A 188 4.35 -3.87 -12.98
C SER A 188 5.84 -3.55 -13.16
N ARG A 189 6.57 -3.49 -12.04
CA ARG A 189 7.98 -3.09 -11.92
C ARG A 189 8.27 -1.68 -12.44
N GLN A 190 7.32 -0.78 -12.25
CA GLN A 190 7.42 0.62 -12.68
C GLN A 190 6.96 1.58 -11.58
N CYS A 191 7.29 2.87 -11.76
CA CYS A 191 6.76 3.95 -10.95
C CYS A 191 5.48 4.50 -11.59
N MET A 192 4.37 4.34 -10.89
CA MET A 192 3.07 4.90 -11.22
C MET A 192 2.90 6.24 -10.52
N ARG A 193 2.46 7.26 -11.24
CA ARG A 193 2.05 8.54 -10.65
C ARG A 193 0.54 8.60 -10.58
N LEU A 194 -0.01 8.73 -9.38
CA LEU A 194 -1.43 8.95 -9.21
C LEU A 194 -1.76 10.39 -9.62
N MET A 195 -2.69 10.54 -10.57
CA MET A 195 -3.26 11.84 -10.92
C MET A 195 -4.47 12.10 -10.01
N PRO A 196 -4.50 13.24 -9.30
CA PRO A 196 -5.57 13.56 -8.34
C PRO A 196 -6.79 14.23 -8.96
#